data_AF-A0A934C7K6-F1
#
_entry.id   AF-A0A934C7K6-F1
#
_cell.length_a   1.000
_cell.length_b   1.000
_cell.length_c   1.000
_cell.angle_alpha   90.00
_cell.angle_beta   90.00
_cell.angle_gamma   90.00
#
_symmetry.space_group_name_H-M   'P 1'
#
loop_
_entity.id
_entity.type
_entity.pdbx_description
1 polymer ?
#
loop_
_entity_poly.entity_id
_entity_poly.type
_entity_poly.pdbx_seq_one_letter_code
_entity_poly.pdbx_strand_id
1 'polypeptide(L)'
;MSDPDRPDFLFPRAKLAVFVDGCFWHGCPLHATWPKQNAAFWRKKLLANRRRDREVNRLLRRAGWRVLRIWEHALTKAHAAARLRRLRVTG
;
A
#
# COMPACT_ATOMS: atom_id res chain seq x y z
N MET A 1 -1.42 14.21 0.06
CA MET A 1 -2.77 13.78 0.47
C MET A 1 -2.98 12.41 -0.17
N SER A 2 -2.47 11.35 0.45
CA SER A 2 -2.85 9.98 0.11
C SER A 2 -3.93 9.60 1.13
N ASP A 3 -5.15 9.39 0.65
CA ASP A 3 -6.24 8.87 1.48
C ASP A 3 -5.95 7.37 1.69
N PRO A 4 -5.45 6.94 2.87
CA PRO A 4 -4.94 5.58 3.04
C PRO A 4 -6.06 4.52 3.02
N ASP A 5 -7.30 4.98 3.14
CA ASP A 5 -8.50 4.17 3.25
C ASP A 5 -9.11 3.82 1.88
N ARG A 6 -8.64 4.46 0.81
CA ARG A 6 -9.14 4.25 -0.55
C ARG A 6 -8.10 3.51 -1.40
N PRO A 7 -8.45 2.35 -2.00
CA PRO A 7 -7.61 1.71 -3.00
C PRO A 7 -7.40 2.63 -4.20
N ASP A 8 -6.18 2.66 -4.75
CA ASP A 8 -5.87 3.39 -5.99
C ASP A 8 -6.61 2.77 -7.19
N PHE A 9 -6.71 1.43 -7.19
CA PHE A 9 -7.49 0.69 -8.18
C PHE A 9 -8.40 -0.32 -7.49
N LEU A 10 -9.65 -0.38 -7.96
CA LEU A 10 -10.65 -1.30 -7.46
C LEU A 10 -11.22 -2.13 -8.61
N PHE A 11 -11.24 -3.45 -8.46
CA PHE A 11 -11.83 -4.39 -9.42
C PHE A 11 -12.94 -5.19 -8.72
N PRO A 12 -14.18 -4.67 -8.69
CA PRO A 12 -15.27 -5.27 -7.91
C PRO A 12 -15.61 -6.70 -8.32
N ARG A 13 -15.64 -7.01 -9.62
CA ARG A 13 -15.91 -8.36 -10.14
C ARG A 13 -14.92 -9.40 -9.62
N ALA A 14 -13.64 -9.01 -9.50
CA ALA A 14 -12.57 -9.87 -8.99
C ALA A 14 -12.39 -9.78 -7.46
N LYS A 15 -13.22 -8.98 -6.77
CA LYS A 15 -13.04 -8.56 -5.37
C LYS A 15 -11.58 -8.21 -5.06
N LEU A 16 -10.94 -7.41 -5.92
CA LEU A 16 -9.53 -7.03 -5.78
C LEU A 16 -9.38 -5.53 -5.54
N ALA A 17 -8.71 -5.17 -4.44
CA ALA A 17 -8.27 -3.83 -4.11
C ALA A 17 -6.75 -3.73 -4.26
N VAL A 18 -6.28 -2.74 -5.01
CA VAL A 18 -4.86 -2.51 -5.27
C VAL A 18 -4.45 -1.15 -4.70
N PHE A 19 -3.34 -1.14 -3.96
CA PHE A 19 -2.73 0.06 -3.40
C PHE A 19 -1.29 0.22 -3.92
N VAL A 20 -0.91 1.45 -4.22
CA VAL A 20 0.45 1.86 -4.56
C VAL A 20 1.03 2.65 -3.38
N ASP A 21 1.88 1.98 -2.60
CA ASP A 21 2.42 2.54 -1.37
C ASP A 21 3.65 3.40 -1.63
N GLY A 22 3.51 4.68 -1.36
CA GLY A 22 4.66 5.59 -1.26
C GLY A 22 5.61 5.16 -0.13
N CYS A 23 6.90 5.07 -0.42
CA CYS A 23 7.90 4.52 0.50
C CYS A 23 8.00 5.33 1.79
N PHE A 24 7.97 6.66 1.66
CA PHE A 24 8.00 7.56 2.80
C PHE A 24 6.74 7.42 3.65
N TRP A 25 5.56 7.56 3.03
CA TRP A 25 4.27 7.68 3.73
C TRP A 25 3.82 6.42 4.46
N HIS A 26 4.10 5.25 3.89
CA HIS A 26 3.71 3.94 4.43
C HIS A 26 4.90 3.22 5.10
N GLY A 27 6.07 3.86 5.06
CA GLY A 27 7.28 3.41 5.72
C GLY A 27 7.78 2.07 5.15
N CYS A 28 8.21 2.10 3.90
CA CYS A 28 8.91 1.02 3.21
C CYS A 28 10.08 0.46 4.04
N PRO A 29 10.25 -0.86 4.14
CA PRO A 29 11.38 -1.46 4.84
C PRO A 29 12.76 -1.07 4.28
N LEU A 30 12.83 -0.70 3.00
CA LEU A 30 14.10 -0.40 2.30
C LEU A 30 14.40 1.10 2.20
N HIS A 31 13.37 1.93 2.01
CA HIS A 31 13.54 3.34 1.64
C HIS A 31 12.88 4.33 2.63
N ALA A 32 12.24 3.84 3.69
CA ALA A 32 11.66 4.74 4.67
C ALA A 32 12.74 5.57 5.36
N THR A 33 12.47 6.86 5.51
CA THR A 33 13.31 7.78 6.25
C THR A 33 12.55 8.33 7.45
N TRP A 34 13.30 8.73 8.48
CA TRP A 34 12.75 9.41 9.65
C TRP A 34 13.22 10.87 9.64
N PRO A 35 12.32 11.83 9.34
CA PRO A 35 12.68 13.24 9.32
C PRO A 35 13.21 13.69 10.68
N LYS A 36 14.35 14.40 10.68
CA LYS A 36 14.96 14.96 11.90
C LYS A 36 14.21 16.21 12.39
N GLN A 37 13.78 17.06 11.47
CA GLN A 37 12.95 18.22 11.80
C GLN A 37 11.52 17.78 12.09
N ASN A 38 10.91 18.29 13.16
CA ASN A 38 9.58 17.89 13.62
C ASN A 38 9.44 16.37 13.84
N ALA A 39 10.51 15.72 14.33
CA ALA A 39 10.62 14.27 14.44
C ALA A 39 9.44 13.62 15.19
N ALA A 40 8.98 14.22 16.29
CA ALA A 40 7.86 13.69 17.08
C ALA A 40 6.56 13.65 16.25
N PHE A 41 6.26 14.73 15.52
CA PHE A 41 5.10 14.81 14.63
C PHE A 41 5.19 13.75 13.53
N TRP A 42 6.33 13.68 12.84
CA TRP A 42 6.52 12.72 11.74
C TRP A 42 6.46 11.27 12.21
N ARG A 43 7.07 10.96 13.36
CA ARG A 43 7.01 9.62 13.94
C ARG A 43 5.57 9.23 14.26
N LYS A 44 4.81 10.11 14.91
CA LYS A 44 3.38 9.89 15.18
C LYS A 44 2.58 9.67 13.90
N LYS A 45 2.79 10.52 12.89
CA LYS A 45 2.08 10.45 11.59
C LYS A 45 2.36 9.17 10.83
N LEU A 46 3.62 8.81 10.64
CA LEU A 46 4.01 7.61 9.88
C LEU A 46 3.58 6.31 10.59
N LEU A 47 3.65 6.27 11.93
CA LEU A 47 3.12 5.13 12.70
C LEU A 47 1.59 5.04 12.60
N ALA A 48 0.88 6.17 12.59
CA ALA A 48 -0.57 6.18 12.40
C ALA A 48 -0.97 5.69 11.00
N ASN A 49 -0.24 6.09 9.95
CA ASN A 49 -0.44 5.57 8.59
C ASN A 49 -0.27 4.06 8.53
N ARG A 50 0.85 3.53 9.05
CA ARG A 50 1.11 2.08 9.10
C ARG A 50 0.04 1.31 9.87
N ARG A 51 -0.48 1.88 10.97
CA ARG A 51 -1.58 1.27 11.73
C ARG A 51 -2.85 1.21 10.89
N ARG A 52 -3.20 2.31 10.23
CA ARG A 52 -4.37 2.40 9.34
C ARG A 52 -4.27 1.43 8.16
N ASP A 53 -3.10 1.32 7.52
CA ASP A 53 -2.89 0.35 6.43
C ASP A 53 -3.21 -1.08 6.87
N ARG A 54 -2.78 -1.47 8.09
CA ARG A 54 -3.08 -2.80 8.65
C ARG A 54 -4.58 -2.98 8.90
N GLU A 55 -5.25 -1.95 9.39
CA GLU A 55 -6.67 -1.96 9.66
C GLU A 55 -7.50 -2.09 8.37
N VAL A 56 -7.19 -1.27 7.35
CA VAL A 56 -7.83 -1.33 6.03
C VAL A 56 -7.63 -2.70 5.40
N ASN A 57 -6.40 -3.24 5.42
CA ASN A 57 -6.13 -4.58 4.92
C ASN A 57 -6.97 -5.65 5.63
N ARG A 58 -7.13 -5.53 6.95
CA ARG A 58 -7.95 -6.46 7.76
C ARG A 58 -9.42 -6.34 7.40
N LEU A 59 -9.96 -5.13 7.27
CA LEU A 59 -11.37 -4.89 6.94
C LEU A 59 -11.71 -5.41 5.54
N LEU A 60 -10.90 -5.08 4.54
CA LEU A 60 -11.08 -5.55 3.17
C LEU A 60 -11.02 -7.08 3.09
N ARG A 61 -10.03 -7.71 3.73
CA ARG A 61 -9.92 -9.18 3.77
C ARG A 61 -11.13 -9.83 4.45
N ARG A 62 -11.63 -9.26 5.56
CA ARG A 62 -12.85 -9.74 6.23
C ARG A 62 -14.09 -9.61 5.36
N ALA A 63 -14.16 -8.57 4.53
CA ALA A 63 -15.22 -8.37 3.55
C ALA A 63 -15.05 -9.24 2.28
N GLY A 64 -14.09 -10.17 2.26
CA GLY A 64 -13.85 -11.08 1.14
C GLY A 64 -13.07 -10.47 -0.02
N TRP A 65 -12.41 -9.33 0.20
CA TRP A 65 -11.54 -8.72 -0.81
C TRP A 65 -10.12 -9.27 -0.74
N ARG A 66 -9.57 -9.55 -1.91
CA ARG A 66 -8.13 -9.70 -2.15
C ARG A 66 -7.50 -8.31 -2.09
N VAL A 67 -6.38 -8.20 -1.36
CA VAL A 67 -5.65 -6.94 -1.22
C VAL A 67 -4.24 -7.10 -1.76
N LEU A 68 -3.90 -6.30 -2.76
CA LEU A 68 -2.56 -6.19 -3.32
C LEU A 68 -1.98 -4.82 -2.96
N ARG A 69 -0.80 -4.80 -2.36
CA ARG A 69 -0.05 -3.55 -2.15
C ARG A 69 1.29 -3.63 -2.87
N ILE A 70 1.62 -2.58 -3.61
CA ILE A 70 2.84 -2.48 -4.41
C ILE A 70 3.59 -1.24 -3.95
N TRP A 71 4.85 -1.39 -3.55
CA TRP A 71 5.67 -0.24 -3.23
C TRP A 71 6.02 0.58 -4.47
N GLU A 72 6.00 1.92 -4.36
CA GLU A 72 6.31 2.84 -5.46
C GLU A 72 7.70 2.56 -6.07
N HIS A 73 8.70 2.23 -5.23
CA HIS A 73 10.07 1.98 -5.69
C HIS A 73 10.19 0.72 -6.56
N ALA A 74 9.17 -0.14 -6.54
CA ALA A 74 9.12 -1.33 -7.35
C ALA A 74 8.38 -1.10 -8.68
N LEU A 75 7.85 0.11 -8.94
CA LEU A 75 7.21 0.50 -10.19
C LEU A 75 8.24 1.07 -11.18
N THR A 76 9.31 0.32 -11.44
CA THR A 76 10.22 0.61 -12.54
C THR A 76 9.75 -0.13 -13.80
N LYS A 77 10.08 0.38 -15.00
CA LYS A 77 9.77 -0.29 -16.27
C LYS A 77 10.23 -1.76 -16.30
N ALA A 78 11.39 -2.06 -15.69
CA ALA A 78 11.94 -3.40 -15.59
C ALA A 78 11.14 -4.35 -14.66
N HIS A 79 10.53 -3.81 -13.59
CA HIS A 79 9.84 -4.63 -12.58
C HIS A 79 8.34 -4.81 -12.83
N ALA A 80 7.71 -3.97 -13.66
CA ALA A 80 6.28 -4.05 -13.96
C ALA A 80 5.89 -5.41 -14.57
N ALA A 81 6.65 -5.90 -15.55
CA ALA A 81 6.35 -7.15 -16.26
C ALA A 81 6.44 -8.40 -15.36
N ALA A 82 7.37 -8.44 -14.40
CA ALA A 82 7.58 -9.60 -13.53
C ALA A 82 6.47 -9.80 -12.49
N ARG A 83 5.81 -8.71 -12.05
CA ARG A 83 4.80 -8.76 -10.97
C ARG A 83 3.38 -9.02 -11.46
N LEU A 84 3.07 -8.67 -12.70
CA LEU A 84 1.77 -9.00 -13.33
C LEU A 84 1.51 -10.52 -13.35
N ARG A 85 2.56 -11.35 -13.43
CA ARG A 85 2.45 -12.82 -13.45
C ARG A 85 1.91 -13.44 -12.15
N ARG A 86 1.99 -12.72 -11.02
CA ARG A 86 1.46 -13.20 -9.72
C ARG A 86 -0.03 -12.90 -9.55
N LEU A 87 -0.60 -12.06 -10.41
CA LEU A 87 -2.03 -11.76 -10.42
C LEU A 87 -2.75 -12.72 -11.35
N ARG A 88 -2.87 -14.00 -10.95
CA ARG A 88 -3.94 -14.83 -11.50
C ARG A 88 -5.26 -14.25 -10.96
N VAL A 89 -5.92 -13.45 -11.78
CA VAL A 89 -7.32 -13.11 -11.61
C VAL A 89 -8.09 -14.28 -12.22
N THR A 90 -8.28 -15.33 -11.43
CA THR A 90 -9.26 -16.36 -11.79
C THR A 90 -10.62 -15.69 -11.74
N GLY A 91 -11.25 -15.58 -12.92
CA GLY A 91 -12.64 -15.15 -13.06
C GLY A 91 -13.59 -16.18 -12.46
#